data_AF-A0A497R540-F1
#
_entry.id   AF-A0A497R540-F1
#
_cell.length_a   1.000
_cell.length_b   1.000
_cell.length_c   1.000
_cell.angle_alpha   90.00
_cell.angle_beta   90.00
_cell.angle_gamma   90.00
#
_symmetry.space_group_name_H-M   'P 1'
#
loop_
_entity.id
_entity.type
_entity.pdbx_description
1 polymer ?
#
loop_
_entity_poly.entity_id
_entity_poly.type
_entity_poly.pdbx_seq_one_letter_code
_entity_poly.pdbx_strand_id
1 'polypeptide(L)'
;MFEELEKIVIALEKTSQQSSLVSEFLEKISRIIINIEQTTDSETILTLITFVERVLAVVPENKQLQTLYGQIVLNTLPILFVQLPLLQIKAIINNFRAFADKTTSDILTEFLGMILVNSIYDFSLKNHAASINEFATELIDLSRKHPTNEKVQTACAKGLFNATQFLLQQKDRTAARNFYRQLKTILETRLEKEVVDSRQLLKLKEVFEEKD
;
A
#
# COMPACT_ATOMS: atom_id res chain seq x y z
N MET A 1 -26.60 9.74 -3.54
CA MET A 1 -25.82 8.65 -2.91
C MET A 1 -24.88 9.19 -1.85
N PHE A 2 -23.94 10.08 -2.21
CA PHE A 2 -22.99 10.66 -1.25
C PHE A 2 -23.60 11.62 -0.22
N GLU A 3 -24.75 12.24 -0.50
CA GLU A 3 -25.42 13.13 0.48
C GLU A 3 -25.75 12.45 1.81
N GLU A 4 -26.13 11.17 1.79
CA GLU A 4 -26.43 10.43 3.02
C GLU A 4 -25.15 10.12 3.81
N LEU A 5 -24.06 9.77 3.12
CA LEU A 5 -22.76 9.58 3.76
C LEU A 5 -22.26 10.89 4.38
N GLU A 6 -22.38 12.01 3.67
CA GLU A 6 -21.99 13.33 4.18
C GLU A 6 -22.74 13.68 5.47
N LYS A 7 -24.06 13.43 5.52
CA LYS A 7 -24.85 13.64 6.75
C LYS A 7 -24.33 12.82 7.92
N ILE A 8 -23.96 11.56 7.69
CA ILE A 8 -23.41 10.68 8.73
C ILE A 8 -22.02 11.14 9.17
N VAL A 9 -21.15 11.52 8.24
CA VAL A 9 -19.80 12.02 8.57
C VAL A 9 -19.90 13.31 9.40
N ILE A 10 -20.73 14.27 8.99
CA ILE A 10 -20.97 15.50 9.76
C ILE A 10 -21.53 15.19 11.15
N ALA A 11 -22.42 14.20 11.28
CA ALA A 11 -22.95 13.78 12.57
C ALA A 11 -21.85 13.18 13.46
N LEU A 12 -21.00 12.31 12.91
CA LEU A 12 -19.86 11.69 13.58
C LEU A 12 -18.86 12.72 14.09
N GLU A 13 -18.53 13.73 13.28
CA GLU A 13 -17.63 14.83 13.64
C GLU A 13 -18.15 15.68 14.81
N LYS A 14 -19.45 15.64 15.09
CA LYS A 14 -20.13 16.49 16.10
C LYS A 14 -20.51 15.76 17.39
N THR A 15 -20.42 14.43 17.46
CA THR A 15 -20.98 13.65 18.57
C THR A 15 -19.98 12.71 19.24
N SER A 16 -20.21 12.45 20.54
CA SER A 16 -19.51 11.42 21.30
C SER A 16 -20.14 10.02 21.16
N GLN A 17 -21.35 9.91 20.60
CA GLN A 17 -22.04 8.62 20.35
C GLN A 17 -21.61 8.02 19.00
N GLN A 18 -20.36 7.59 18.92
CA GLN A 18 -19.72 7.20 17.66
C GLN A 18 -20.14 5.81 17.15
N SER A 19 -20.55 4.88 18.02
CA SER A 19 -20.71 3.46 17.63
C SER A 19 -21.82 3.19 16.61
N SER A 20 -23.03 3.74 16.79
CA SER A 20 -24.17 3.47 15.88
C SER A 20 -23.97 4.11 14.52
N LEU A 21 -23.46 5.34 14.50
CA LEU A 21 -23.18 6.09 13.27
C LEU A 21 -22.03 5.45 12.46
N VAL A 22 -21.01 4.89 13.11
CA VAL A 22 -19.95 4.13 12.41
C VAL A 22 -20.53 2.88 11.75
N SER A 23 -21.42 2.14 12.43
CA SER A 23 -22.10 0.98 11.82
C SER A 23 -22.95 1.38 10.62
N GLU A 24 -23.73 2.47 10.72
CA GLU A 24 -24.53 3.00 9.62
C GLU A 24 -23.65 3.43 8.43
N PHE A 25 -22.54 4.12 8.72
CA PHE A 25 -21.56 4.52 7.70
C PHE A 25 -21.00 3.29 6.97
N LEU A 26 -20.54 2.27 7.71
CA LEU A 26 -19.96 1.04 7.17
C LEU A 26 -20.97 0.29 6.29
N GLU A 27 -22.23 0.20 6.69
CA GLU A 27 -23.29 -0.43 5.89
C GLU A 27 -23.49 0.31 4.56
N LYS A 28 -23.64 1.64 4.61
CA LYS A 28 -23.89 2.45 3.41
C LYS A 28 -22.71 2.44 2.47
N ILE A 29 -21.49 2.65 2.97
CA ILE A 29 -20.31 2.71 2.12
C ILE A 29 -19.99 1.36 1.48
N SER A 30 -20.22 0.24 2.18
CA SER A 30 -20.03 -1.10 1.61
C SER A 30 -20.94 -1.34 0.41
N ARG A 31 -22.18 -0.85 0.43
CA ARG A 31 -23.10 -0.91 -0.72
C ARG A 31 -22.58 -0.10 -1.92
N ILE A 32 -21.92 1.02 -1.67
CA ILE A 32 -21.29 1.81 -2.74
C ILE A 32 -20.10 1.03 -3.30
N ILE A 33 -19.26 0.44 -2.45
CA ILE A 33 -18.05 -0.28 -2.83
C ILE A 33 -18.33 -1.53 -3.67
N ILE A 34 -19.39 -2.27 -3.36
CA ILE A 34 -19.83 -3.41 -4.21
C ILE A 34 -20.08 -2.95 -5.65
N ASN A 35 -20.51 -1.69 -5.85
CA ASN A 35 -20.69 -1.12 -7.17
C ASN A 35 -19.41 -0.53 -7.76
N ILE A 36 -18.36 -0.25 -6.95
CA ILE A 36 -17.07 0.30 -7.42
C ILE A 36 -16.28 -0.67 -8.27
N GLU A 37 -16.40 -1.98 -8.05
CA GLU A 37 -15.79 -2.97 -8.95
C GLU A 37 -16.28 -2.80 -10.40
N GLN A 38 -17.41 -2.09 -10.60
CA GLN A 38 -17.96 -1.70 -11.90
C GLN A 38 -17.76 -0.22 -12.24
N THR A 39 -17.36 0.63 -11.27
CA THR A 39 -17.09 2.06 -11.53
C THR A 39 -15.62 2.27 -11.87
N THR A 40 -15.36 2.90 -13.02
CA THR A 40 -14.01 3.24 -13.45
C THR A 40 -13.65 4.69 -13.17
N ASP A 41 -14.49 5.46 -12.47
CA ASP A 41 -14.26 6.91 -12.32
C ASP A 41 -13.40 7.25 -11.09
N SER A 42 -12.27 7.92 -11.33
CA SER A 42 -11.35 8.34 -10.28
C SER A 42 -11.95 9.39 -9.33
N GLU A 43 -12.87 10.26 -9.77
CA GLU A 43 -13.49 11.27 -8.89
C GLU A 43 -14.36 10.61 -7.81
N THR A 44 -15.13 9.60 -8.21
CA THR A 44 -15.93 8.76 -7.30
C THR A 44 -15.03 8.04 -6.29
N ILE A 45 -13.92 7.45 -6.73
CA ILE A 45 -12.96 6.76 -5.86
C ILE A 45 -12.34 7.75 -4.85
N LEU A 46 -11.88 8.91 -5.31
CA LEU A 46 -11.29 9.94 -4.45
C LEU A 46 -12.27 10.46 -3.40
N THR A 47 -13.53 10.63 -3.79
CA THR A 47 -14.62 11.04 -2.89
C THR A 47 -14.81 10.02 -1.77
N LEU A 48 -14.79 8.73 -2.10
CA LEU A 48 -14.92 7.66 -1.12
C LEU A 48 -13.72 7.53 -0.19
N ILE A 49 -12.50 7.65 -0.72
CA ILE A 49 -11.28 7.74 0.08
C ILE A 49 -11.43 8.88 1.10
N THR A 50 -11.86 10.06 0.65
CA THR A 50 -12.06 11.24 1.50
C THR A 50 -13.09 10.98 2.61
N PHE A 51 -14.21 10.32 2.30
CA PHE A 51 -15.21 9.96 3.31
C PHE A 51 -14.63 9.04 4.38
N VAL A 52 -13.89 8.00 3.99
CA VAL A 52 -13.28 7.06 4.94
C VAL A 52 -12.21 7.76 5.77
N GLU A 53 -11.37 8.59 5.18
CA GLU A 53 -10.34 9.36 5.89
C GLU A 53 -10.95 10.27 6.95
N ARG A 54 -12.04 10.98 6.62
CA ARG A 54 -12.76 11.84 7.58
C ARG A 54 -13.30 11.05 8.76
N VAL A 55 -13.96 9.92 8.50
CA VAL A 55 -14.48 9.08 9.59
C VAL A 55 -13.35 8.46 10.41
N LEU A 56 -12.29 7.98 9.77
CA LEU A 56 -11.12 7.41 10.45
C LEU A 56 -10.38 8.45 11.30
N ALA A 57 -10.40 9.73 10.93
CA ALA A 57 -9.86 10.80 11.76
C ALA A 57 -10.62 10.98 13.09
N VAL A 58 -11.91 10.64 13.12
CA VAL A 58 -12.77 10.69 14.32
C VAL A 58 -12.67 9.40 15.15
N VAL A 59 -12.60 8.24 14.48
CA VAL A 59 -12.54 6.92 15.12
C VAL A 59 -11.32 6.11 14.65
N PRO A 60 -10.09 6.56 14.96
CA PRO A 60 -8.86 6.01 14.40
C PRO A 60 -8.65 4.53 14.74
N GLU A 61 -9.11 4.07 15.89
CA GLU A 61 -8.92 2.69 16.38
C GLU A 61 -9.90 1.67 15.78
N ASN A 62 -10.85 2.12 14.95
CA ASN A 62 -11.85 1.23 14.39
C ASN A 62 -11.24 0.33 13.30
N LYS A 63 -10.98 -0.94 13.66
CA LYS A 63 -10.35 -1.93 12.78
C LYS A 63 -11.11 -2.20 11.48
N GLN A 64 -12.44 -2.13 11.50
CA GLN A 64 -13.26 -2.32 10.29
C GLN A 64 -13.05 -1.17 9.31
N LEU A 65 -13.02 0.07 9.79
CA LEU A 65 -12.71 1.24 8.98
C LEU A 65 -11.26 1.25 8.48
N GLN A 66 -10.29 0.86 9.31
CA GLN A 66 -8.90 0.70 8.87
C GLN A 66 -8.78 -0.32 7.74
N THR A 67 -9.49 -1.45 7.87
CA THR A 67 -9.51 -2.51 6.84
C THR A 67 -10.17 -2.00 5.56
N LEU A 68 -11.30 -1.31 5.68
CA LEU A 68 -12.01 -0.71 4.57
C LEU A 68 -11.13 0.30 3.82
N TYR A 69 -10.45 1.19 4.55
CA TYR A 69 -9.56 2.17 3.96
C TYR A 69 -8.44 1.51 3.16
N GLY A 70 -7.79 0.52 3.76
CA GLY A 70 -6.75 -0.28 3.11
C GLY A 70 -7.24 -0.97 1.84
N GLN A 71 -8.42 -1.60 1.88
CA GLN A 71 -9.04 -2.27 0.74
C GLN A 71 -9.38 -1.31 -0.40
N ILE A 72 -10.02 -0.17 -0.10
CA ILE A 72 -10.37 0.82 -1.12
C ILE A 72 -9.10 1.30 -1.83
N VAL A 73 -8.10 1.75 -1.08
CA VAL A 73 -6.86 2.29 -1.68
C VAL A 73 -6.14 1.20 -2.47
N LEU A 74 -5.93 0.01 -1.91
CA LEU A 74 -5.20 -1.07 -2.57
C LEU A 74 -5.90 -1.54 -3.87
N ASN A 75 -7.22 -1.73 -3.84
CA ASN A 75 -7.97 -2.29 -4.96
C ASN A 75 -8.19 -1.27 -6.08
N THR A 76 -8.27 0.01 -5.75
CA THR A 76 -8.50 1.08 -6.74
C THR A 76 -7.21 1.68 -7.29
N LEU A 77 -6.06 1.38 -6.68
CA LEU A 77 -4.75 1.91 -7.08
C LEU A 77 -4.46 1.77 -8.59
N PRO A 78 -4.72 0.61 -9.24
CA PRO A 78 -4.47 0.47 -10.68
C PRO A 78 -5.31 1.44 -11.53
N ILE A 79 -6.58 1.66 -11.16
CA ILE A 79 -7.46 2.62 -11.84
C ILE A 79 -6.93 4.04 -11.65
N LEU A 80 -6.51 4.38 -10.44
CA LEU A 80 -5.96 5.69 -10.12
C LEU A 80 -4.67 5.95 -10.93
N PHE A 81 -3.75 4.99 -11.05
CA PHE A 81 -2.53 5.13 -11.86
C PHE A 81 -2.79 5.34 -13.37
N VAL A 82 -3.93 4.87 -13.87
CA VAL A 82 -4.36 5.10 -15.26
C VAL A 82 -4.86 6.53 -15.44
N GLN A 83 -5.55 7.10 -14.45
CA GLN A 83 -6.34 8.32 -14.63
C GLN A 83 -5.73 9.56 -13.98
N LEU A 84 -4.90 9.40 -12.96
CA LEU A 84 -4.37 10.52 -12.19
C LEU A 84 -2.89 10.79 -12.49
N PRO A 85 -2.45 12.04 -12.37
CA PRO A 85 -1.04 12.38 -12.34
C PRO A 85 -0.31 11.67 -11.19
N LEU A 86 0.94 11.27 -11.43
CA LEU A 86 1.77 10.58 -10.44
C LEU A 86 1.89 11.34 -9.10
N LEU A 87 1.88 12.68 -9.14
CA LEU A 87 1.92 13.50 -7.94
C LEU A 87 0.68 13.29 -7.04
N GLN A 88 -0.50 13.12 -7.64
CA GLN A 88 -1.73 12.86 -6.89
C GLN A 88 -1.72 11.45 -6.30
N ILE A 89 -1.21 10.46 -7.04
CA ILE A 89 -1.02 9.09 -6.52
C ILE A 89 -0.10 9.10 -5.30
N LYS A 90 1.03 9.82 -5.36
CA LYS A 90 1.90 9.99 -4.21
C LYS A 90 1.18 10.65 -3.04
N ALA A 91 0.34 11.65 -3.28
CA ALA A 91 -0.42 12.30 -2.22
C ALA A 91 -1.38 11.32 -1.50
N ILE A 92 -2.06 10.46 -2.24
CA ILE A 92 -2.94 9.42 -1.67
C ILE A 92 -2.14 8.46 -0.79
N ILE A 93 -0.99 7.96 -1.28
CA ILE A 93 -0.12 7.05 -0.52
C ILE A 93 0.44 7.76 0.72
N ASN A 94 0.82 9.04 0.61
CA ASN A 94 1.33 9.83 1.72
C ASN A 94 0.26 10.05 2.80
N ASN A 95 -0.99 10.30 2.42
CA ASN A 95 -2.11 10.42 3.35
C ASN A 95 -2.34 9.08 4.07
N PHE A 96 -2.36 7.96 3.33
CA PHE A 96 -2.49 6.64 3.90
C PHE A 96 -1.38 6.34 4.92
N ARG A 97 -0.13 6.66 4.57
CA ARG A 97 1.03 6.55 5.46
C ARG A 97 0.86 7.36 6.74
N ALA A 98 0.41 8.61 6.63
CA ALA A 98 0.19 9.47 7.79
C ALA A 98 -0.85 8.89 8.76
N PHE A 99 -1.89 8.22 8.26
CA PHE A 99 -2.84 7.49 9.11
C PHE A 99 -2.22 6.26 9.76
N ALA A 100 -1.44 5.47 9.02
CA ALA A 100 -0.75 4.30 9.57
C ALA A 100 0.20 4.71 10.73
N ASP A 101 1.01 5.74 10.51
CA ASP A 101 1.95 6.26 11.50
C ASP A 101 1.23 6.84 12.74
N LYS A 102 0.17 7.63 12.53
CA LYS A 102 -0.57 8.27 13.63
C LYS A 102 -1.30 7.27 14.54
N THR A 103 -1.84 6.20 13.96
CA THR A 103 -2.67 5.22 14.69
C THR A 103 -1.86 4.04 15.23
N THR A 104 -0.59 3.91 14.85
CA THR A 104 0.24 2.73 15.20
C THR A 104 -0.47 1.41 14.85
N SER A 105 -1.30 1.41 13.80
CA SER A 105 -2.16 0.29 13.45
C SER A 105 -1.40 -0.75 12.63
N ASP A 106 -1.34 -1.99 13.14
CA ASP A 106 -0.81 -3.13 12.37
C ASP A 106 -1.59 -3.35 11.06
N ILE A 107 -2.92 -3.15 11.08
CA ILE A 107 -3.76 -3.32 9.88
C ILE A 107 -3.34 -2.33 8.79
N LEU A 108 -3.24 -1.04 9.13
CA LEU A 108 -2.82 -0.02 8.18
C LEU A 108 -1.35 -0.21 7.76
N THR A 109 -0.48 -0.63 8.67
CA THR A 109 0.93 -0.93 8.37
C THR A 109 1.05 -2.06 7.35
N GLU A 110 0.25 -3.13 7.49
CA GLU A 110 0.21 -4.24 6.54
C GLU A 110 -0.31 -3.79 5.16
N PHE A 111 -1.38 -2.99 5.13
CA PHE A 111 -1.90 -2.43 3.88
C PHE A 111 -0.91 -1.48 3.21
N LEU A 112 -0.23 -0.63 3.99
CA LEU A 112 0.82 0.26 3.47
C LEU A 112 1.90 -0.56 2.75
N GLY A 113 2.37 -1.65 3.37
CA GLY A 113 3.33 -2.56 2.73
C GLY A 113 2.85 -3.05 1.36
N MET A 114 1.60 -3.52 1.28
CA MET A 114 1.02 -4.01 0.01
C MET A 114 0.86 -2.89 -1.03
N ILE A 115 0.40 -1.71 -0.60
CA ILE A 115 0.24 -0.51 -1.45
C ILE A 115 1.59 -0.10 -2.05
N LEU A 116 2.67 -0.09 -1.25
CA LEU A 116 4.01 0.24 -1.71
C LEU A 116 4.54 -0.77 -2.74
N VAL A 117 4.30 -2.07 -2.54
CA VAL A 117 4.69 -3.11 -3.51
C VAL A 117 4.01 -2.89 -4.87
N ASN A 118 2.70 -2.67 -4.87
CA ASN A 118 1.94 -2.40 -6.10
C ASN A 118 2.40 -1.09 -6.75
N SER A 119 2.61 -0.05 -5.94
CA SER A 119 3.11 1.23 -6.42
C SER A 119 4.49 1.11 -7.07
N ILE A 120 5.42 0.34 -6.51
CA ILE A 120 6.72 0.08 -7.13
C ILE A 120 6.55 -0.52 -8.53
N TYR A 121 5.65 -1.50 -8.67
CA TYR A 121 5.35 -2.09 -9.97
C TYR A 121 4.76 -1.06 -10.94
N ASP A 122 3.73 -0.31 -10.55
CA ASP A 122 3.07 0.67 -11.43
C ASP A 122 3.98 1.84 -11.81
N PHE A 123 4.81 2.33 -10.87
CA PHE A 123 5.83 3.34 -11.17
C PHE A 123 6.93 2.79 -12.09
N SER A 124 7.22 1.48 -12.07
CA SER A 124 8.16 0.85 -13.01
C SER A 124 7.65 0.89 -14.45
N LEU A 125 6.33 0.67 -14.65
CA LEU A 125 5.68 0.80 -15.95
C LEU A 125 5.74 2.24 -16.48
N LYS A 126 5.87 3.22 -15.59
CA LYS A 126 6.01 4.65 -15.91
C LYS A 126 7.48 5.12 -15.93
N ASN A 127 8.45 4.21 -15.79
CA ASN A 127 9.89 4.51 -15.72
C ASN A 127 10.28 5.55 -14.64
N HIS A 128 9.59 5.58 -13.51
CA HIS A 128 9.80 6.60 -12.48
C HIS A 128 10.74 6.11 -11.36
N ALA A 129 12.04 6.03 -11.66
CA ALA A 129 13.07 5.47 -10.78
C ALA A 129 13.12 6.10 -9.38
N ALA A 130 12.88 7.41 -9.26
CA ALA A 130 12.92 8.11 -7.98
C ALA A 130 11.87 7.57 -6.98
N SER A 131 10.63 7.36 -7.42
CA SER A 131 9.57 6.81 -6.56
C SER A 131 9.82 5.35 -6.20
N ILE A 132 10.38 4.57 -7.14
CA ILE A 132 10.72 3.17 -6.88
C ILE A 132 11.78 3.07 -5.77
N ASN A 133 12.82 3.90 -5.85
CA ASN A 133 13.87 3.93 -4.83
C ASN A 133 13.33 4.39 -3.47
N GLU A 134 12.48 5.42 -3.45
CA GLU A 134 11.82 5.92 -2.25
C GLU A 134 10.99 4.83 -1.57
N PHE A 135 10.07 4.19 -2.30
CA PHE A 135 9.18 3.17 -1.74
C PHE A 135 9.89 1.87 -1.38
N ALA A 136 10.94 1.48 -2.13
CA ALA A 136 11.77 0.33 -1.77
C ALA A 136 12.55 0.59 -0.46
N THR A 137 13.06 1.81 -0.28
CA THR A 137 13.72 2.22 0.97
C THR A 137 12.73 2.25 2.13
N GLU A 138 11.55 2.78 1.90
CA GLU A 138 10.48 2.80 2.89
C GLU A 138 10.07 1.39 3.33
N LEU A 139 9.93 0.45 2.39
CA LEU A 139 9.64 -0.95 2.72
C LEU A 139 10.72 -1.59 3.59
N ILE A 140 12.00 -1.25 3.37
CA ILE A 140 13.10 -1.72 4.23
C ILE A 140 12.92 -1.17 5.64
N ASP A 141 12.63 0.13 5.78
CA ASP A 141 12.47 0.75 7.09
C ASP A 141 11.22 0.25 7.82
N LEU A 142 10.12 0.03 7.10
CA LEU A 142 8.91 -0.59 7.63
C LEU A 142 9.18 -2.02 8.12
N SER A 143 9.92 -2.82 7.34
CA SER A 143 10.37 -4.16 7.75
C SER A 143 11.22 -4.12 9.01
N ARG A 144 12.18 -3.19 9.11
CA ARG A 144 13.02 -3.05 10.32
C ARG A 144 12.21 -2.67 11.56
N LYS A 145 11.21 -1.79 11.41
CA LYS A 145 10.32 -1.38 12.50
C LYS A 145 9.38 -2.51 12.95
N HIS A 146 9.00 -3.41 12.04
CA HIS A 146 8.09 -4.52 12.30
C HIS A 146 8.74 -5.88 11.96
N PRO A 147 9.80 -6.30 12.69
CA PRO A 147 10.59 -7.49 12.36
C PRO A 147 9.80 -8.79 12.44
N THR A 148 8.75 -8.83 13.28
CA THR A 148 7.89 -10.00 13.50
C THR A 148 6.61 -9.98 12.66
N ASN A 149 6.28 -8.88 11.95
CA ASN A 149 5.09 -8.83 11.11
C ASN A 149 5.35 -9.50 9.76
N GLU A 150 4.80 -10.69 9.55
CA GLU A 150 5.05 -11.49 8.35
C GLU A 150 4.58 -10.85 7.05
N LYS A 151 3.46 -10.13 7.07
CA LYS A 151 2.93 -9.46 5.88
C LYS A 151 3.79 -8.29 5.45
N VAL A 152 4.25 -7.47 6.41
CA VAL A 152 5.20 -6.36 6.13
C VAL A 152 6.50 -6.91 5.54
N GLN A 153 6.96 -8.04 6.05
CA GLN A 153 8.23 -8.65 5.66
C GLN A 153 8.13 -9.27 4.26
N THR A 154 6.99 -9.91 3.99
CA THR A 154 6.65 -10.40 2.65
C THR A 154 6.54 -9.25 1.65
N ALA A 155 5.89 -8.15 2.04
CA ALA A 155 5.80 -6.95 1.21
C ALA A 155 7.19 -6.38 0.92
N CYS A 156 8.06 -6.27 1.92
CA CYS A 156 9.43 -5.80 1.73
C CYS A 156 10.20 -6.65 0.72
N ALA A 157 10.18 -7.99 0.87
CA ALA A 157 10.86 -8.87 -0.07
C ALA A 157 10.31 -8.75 -1.51
N LYS A 158 8.99 -8.72 -1.68
CA LYS A 158 8.36 -8.54 -3.01
C LYS A 158 8.69 -7.19 -3.63
N GLY A 159 8.65 -6.12 -2.84
CA GLY A 159 8.97 -4.77 -3.30
C GLY A 159 10.44 -4.64 -3.72
N LEU A 160 11.37 -5.18 -2.92
CA LEU A 160 12.80 -5.21 -3.27
C LEU A 160 13.07 -6.04 -4.51
N PHE A 161 12.38 -7.16 -4.70
CA PHE A 161 12.45 -7.93 -5.93
C PHE A 161 12.04 -7.09 -7.14
N ASN A 162 10.87 -6.44 -7.08
CA ASN A 162 10.37 -5.58 -8.17
C ASN A 162 11.32 -4.42 -8.48
N ALA A 163 11.83 -3.74 -7.45
CA ALA A 163 12.80 -2.64 -7.62
C ALA A 163 14.12 -3.13 -8.23
N THR A 164 14.61 -4.30 -7.81
CA THR A 164 15.82 -4.93 -8.37
C THR A 164 15.65 -5.24 -9.85
N GLN A 165 14.52 -5.84 -10.25
CA GLN A 165 14.22 -6.14 -11.65
C GLN A 165 14.16 -4.87 -12.50
N PHE A 166 13.49 -3.83 -12.03
CA PHE A 166 13.44 -2.54 -12.72
C PHE A 166 14.84 -1.96 -12.94
N LEU A 167 15.68 -1.91 -11.91
CA LEU A 167 17.03 -1.35 -12.01
C LEU A 167 17.94 -2.18 -12.95
N LEU A 168 17.78 -3.50 -12.97
CA LEU A 168 18.46 -4.36 -13.96
C LEU A 168 18.05 -4.02 -15.40
N GLN A 169 16.76 -3.77 -15.64
CA GLN A 169 16.26 -3.32 -16.95
C GLN A 169 16.85 -1.95 -17.33
N GLN A 170 16.99 -1.04 -16.36
CA GLN A 170 17.65 0.26 -16.54
C GLN A 170 19.18 0.18 -16.62
N LYS A 171 19.77 -1.02 -16.54
CA LYS A 171 21.21 -1.28 -16.51
C LYS A 171 21.93 -0.64 -15.31
N ASP A 172 21.22 -0.22 -14.27
CA ASP A 172 21.80 0.23 -13.00
C ASP A 172 22.10 -0.96 -12.09
N ARG A 173 23.16 -1.68 -12.43
CA ARG A 173 23.58 -2.88 -11.69
C ARG A 173 24.02 -2.58 -10.26
N THR A 174 24.54 -1.38 -10.00
CA THR A 174 25.03 -0.99 -8.67
C THR A 174 23.85 -0.84 -7.70
N ALA A 175 22.83 -0.06 -8.08
CA ALA A 175 21.64 0.10 -7.26
C ALA A 175 20.86 -1.23 -7.14
N ALA A 176 20.74 -1.98 -8.24
CA ALA A 176 20.08 -3.29 -8.23
C ALA A 176 20.76 -4.27 -7.24
N ARG A 177 22.11 -4.29 -7.21
CA ARG A 177 22.87 -5.14 -6.27
C ARG A 177 22.62 -4.73 -4.80
N ASN A 178 22.41 -3.45 -4.51
CA ASN A 178 22.12 -3.01 -3.15
C ASN A 178 20.76 -3.53 -2.67
N PHE A 179 19.70 -3.41 -3.47
CA PHE A 179 18.40 -3.99 -3.11
C PHE A 179 18.42 -5.51 -3.07
N TYR A 180 19.17 -6.16 -3.96
CA TYR A 180 19.35 -7.61 -3.92
C TYR A 180 20.00 -8.10 -2.61
N ARG A 181 21.03 -7.42 -2.11
CA ARG A 181 21.66 -7.77 -0.81
C ARG A 181 20.68 -7.67 0.36
N GLN A 182 19.86 -6.62 0.36
CA GLN A 182 18.82 -6.43 1.37
C GLN A 182 17.75 -7.53 1.28
N LEU A 183 17.31 -7.86 0.06
CA LEU A 183 16.39 -8.97 -0.20
C LEU A 183 16.96 -10.30 0.29
N LYS A 184 18.23 -10.59 -0.02
CA LYS A 184 18.92 -11.81 0.42
C LYS A 184 18.94 -11.90 1.95
N THR A 185 19.29 -10.82 2.64
CA THR A 185 19.29 -10.76 4.11
C THR A 185 17.92 -11.12 4.69
N ILE A 186 16.84 -10.55 4.13
CA ILE A 186 15.46 -10.86 4.57
C ILE A 186 15.13 -12.34 4.37
N LEU A 187 15.47 -12.90 3.20
CA LEU A 187 15.18 -14.31 2.86
C LEU A 187 16.01 -15.30 3.68
N GLU A 188 17.25 -14.98 4.04
CA GLU A 188 18.10 -15.84 4.88
C GLU A 188 17.58 -15.91 6.32
N THR A 189 16.96 -14.84 6.81
CA THR A 189 16.36 -14.81 8.15
C THR A 189 14.98 -15.46 8.23
N ARG A 190 14.37 -15.83 7.11
CA ARG A 190 12.98 -16.33 7.03
C ARG A 190 12.92 -17.62 6.21
N LEU A 191 12.81 -18.75 6.90
CA LEU A 191 12.83 -20.11 6.31
C LEU A 191 11.58 -20.49 5.49
N GLU A 192 10.55 -19.65 5.44
CA GLU A 192 9.35 -19.91 4.63
C GLU A 192 9.57 -19.49 3.18
N LYS A 193 9.59 -20.50 2.30
CA LYS A 193 10.14 -20.43 0.93
C LYS A 193 9.21 -19.77 -0.11
N GLU A 194 8.03 -19.29 0.28
CA GLU A 194 7.01 -18.78 -0.65
C GLU A 194 6.89 -17.24 -0.67
N VAL A 195 7.83 -16.52 -0.06
CA VAL A 195 7.79 -15.04 0.01
C VAL A 195 7.95 -14.39 -1.38
N VAL A 196 8.83 -14.95 -2.22
CA VAL A 196 9.07 -14.57 -3.62
C VAL A 196 9.19 -15.85 -4.44
N ASP A 197 8.76 -15.83 -5.71
CA ASP A 197 8.89 -16.99 -6.60
C ASP A 197 10.35 -17.48 -6.64
N SER A 198 10.55 -18.73 -6.20
CA SER A 198 11.87 -19.36 -6.10
C SER A 198 12.63 -19.36 -7.43
N ARG A 199 11.94 -19.44 -8.58
CA ARG A 199 12.59 -19.34 -9.90
C ARG A 199 13.08 -17.93 -10.19
N GLN A 200 12.32 -16.92 -9.78
CA GLN A 200 12.70 -15.53 -9.95
C GLN A 200 13.90 -15.16 -9.06
N LEU A 201 13.95 -15.71 -7.85
CA LEU A 201 15.11 -15.57 -6.96
C LEU A 201 16.36 -16.25 -7.53
N LEU A 202 16.21 -17.42 -8.15
CA LEU A 202 17.33 -18.11 -8.80
C LEU A 202 17.95 -17.25 -9.91
N LYS A 203 17.13 -16.62 -10.76
CA LYS A 203 17.62 -15.68 -11.79
C LYS A 203 18.42 -14.51 -11.19
N LEU A 204 18.01 -13.98 -10.05
CA LEU A 204 18.77 -12.92 -9.38
C LEU A 204 20.10 -13.43 -8.80
N LYS A 205 20.14 -14.67 -8.31
CA LYS A 205 21.38 -15.34 -7.89
C LYS A 205 22.35 -15.49 -9.06
N GLU A 206 21.90 -15.99 -10.21
CA GLU A 206 22.72 -16.09 -11.42
C GLU A 206 23.30 -14.72 -11.83
N VAL A 207 22.52 -13.65 -11.72
CA VAL A 207 22.96 -12.29 -12.09
C VAL A 207 24.01 -11.71 -11.13
N PHE A 208 23.88 -11.96 -9.82
CA PHE A 208 24.68 -11.26 -8.81
C PHE A 208 25.72 -12.12 -8.09
N GLU A 209 25.56 -13.44 -8.07
CA GLU A 209 26.37 -14.39 -7.32
C GLU A 209 27.21 -15.31 -8.23
N GLU A 210 26.81 -15.58 -9.47
CA GLU A 210 27.64 -16.34 -10.42
C GLU A 210 28.64 -15.43 -11.16
N LYS A 211 29.62 -14.91 -10.41
CA LYS A 211 30.93 -14.47 -10.93
C LYS A 211 31.95 -14.47 -9.80
N ASP A 212 32.49 -15.65 -9.51
CA ASP A 212 33.86 -15.85 -9.03
C ASP A 212 34.50 -16.98 -9.84
#